data_AF-A0A1B8S2X3-F1
#
_entry.id   AF-A0A1B8S2X3-F1
#
_cell.length_a   1.000
_cell.length_b   1.000
_cell.length_c   1.000
_cell.angle_alpha   90.00
_cell.angle_beta   90.00
_cell.angle_gamma   90.00
#
_symmetry.space_group_name_H-M   'P 1'
#
loop_
_entity.id
_entity.type
_entity.pdbx_description
1 polymer ?
#
loop_
_entity_poly.entity_id
_entity_poly.type
_entity_poly.pdbx_seq_one_letter_code
_entity_poly.pdbx_strand_id
1 'polypeptide(L)' 'MNTKPRLTGEPIMRILCKTSENLVGYLYQWNNGDVQPAWFDGAMADVRYEPFIQAPEQNPVDPKIPRPRQQDLTHLEKA' A
#
# COMPACT_ATOMS: atom_id res chain seq x y z
N MET A 1 28.65 9.17 -0.26
CA MET A 1 28.23 8.10 -1.18
C MET A 1 28.23 6.82 -0.38
N ASN A 2 27.12 6.08 -0.33
CA ASN A 2 27.03 4.84 0.45
C ASN A 2 27.91 3.78 -0.25
N THR A 3 28.90 3.23 0.45
CA THR A 3 29.86 2.28 -0.14
C THR A 3 29.36 0.85 -0.13
N LYS A 4 28.22 0.57 0.51
CA LYS A 4 27.59 -0.75 0.49
C LYS A 4 26.97 -1.01 -0.89
N PRO A 5 27.24 -2.17 -1.52
CA PRO A 5 26.68 -2.50 -2.82
C PRO A 5 25.15 -2.69 -2.75
N ARG A 6 24.49 -2.40 -3.86
CA ARG A 6 23.06 -2.62 -4.08
C ARG A 6 22.85 -4.09 -4.46
N LEU A 7 22.48 -4.92 -3.49
CA LEU A 7 22.35 -6.37 -3.69
C LEU A 7 20.89 -6.77 -3.89
N THR A 8 19.99 -6.21 -3.08
CA THR A 8 18.55 -6.46 -3.15
C THR A 8 17.81 -5.15 -3.04
N GLY A 9 16.73 -5.01 -3.81
CA GLY A 9 15.89 -3.82 -3.82
C GLY A 9 14.42 -4.19 -3.84
N GLU A 10 13.63 -3.46 -3.06
CA GLU A 10 12.17 -3.60 -3.00
C GLU A 10 11.51 -2.43 -3.72
N PRO A 11 10.49 -2.69 -4.56
CA PRO A 11 9.77 -1.61 -5.21
C PRO A 11 8.89 -0.89 -4.18
N ILE A 12 9.08 0.42 -4.04
CA ILE A 12 8.36 1.27 -3.09
C ILE A 12 7.31 2.17 -3.76
N MET A 13 7.49 2.52 -5.04
CA MET A 13 6.55 3.31 -5.82
C MET A 13 6.49 2.88 -7.28
N ARG A 14 5.36 3.19 -7.93
CA ARG A 14 5.14 3.13 -9.38
C ARG A 14 5.54 4.46 -10.00
N ILE A 15 6.12 4.41 -11.19
CA ILE A 15 6.42 5.59 -12.00
C ILE A 15 5.48 5.57 -13.20
N LEU A 16 4.58 6.54 -13.28
CA LEU A 16 3.58 6.65 -14.33
C LEU A 16 3.91 7.83 -15.25
N CYS A 17 3.77 7.64 -16.56
CA CYS A 17 3.81 8.75 -17.52
C CYS A 17 2.63 9.68 -17.27
N LYS A 18 2.83 10.99 -17.18
CA LYS A 18 1.70 11.92 -16.96
C LYS A 18 0.78 12.05 -18.16
N THR A 19 1.31 11.94 -19.37
CA THR A 19 0.53 12.12 -20.59
C THR A 19 -0.35 10.91 -20.90
N SER A 20 0.19 9.69 -20.73
CA SER A 20 -0.49 8.45 -21.10
C SER A 20 -1.01 7.66 -19.91
N GLU A 21 -0.65 8.03 -18.69
CA GLU A 21 -0.92 7.31 -17.43
C GLU A 21 -0.34 5.88 -17.38
N ASN A 22 0.44 5.49 -18.39
CA ASN A 22 1.07 4.19 -18.46
C ASN A 22 2.18 4.05 -17.41
N LEU A 23 2.32 2.85 -16.87
CA LEU A 23 3.44 2.47 -16.02
C LEU A 23 4.72 2.40 -16.84
N VAL A 24 5.71 3.21 -16.49
CA VAL A 24 7.00 3.33 -17.20
C VAL A 24 8.20 2.91 -16.34
N GLY A 25 7.96 2.56 -15.08
CA GLY A 25 9.00 2.03 -14.19
C GLY A 25 8.55 1.91 -12.74
N TYR A 26 9.50 1.57 -11.89
CA TYR A 26 9.33 1.53 -10.44
C TYR A 26 10.47 2.25 -9.74
N LEU A 27 10.17 2.83 -8.58
CA LEU A 27 11.17 3.33 -7.66
C LEU A 27 11.52 2.22 -6.69
N TYR A 28 12.81 1.86 -6.61
CA TYR A 28 13.30 0.84 -5.70
C TYR A 28 14.04 1.48 -4.53
N GLN A 29 13.81 0.93 -3.34
CA GLN A 29 14.69 1.13 -2.19
C GLN A 29 15.59 -0.09 -2.06
N TRP A 30 16.90 0.15 -2.07
CA TRP A 30 17.91 -0.88 -1.93
C TRP A 30 18.23 -1.17 -0.47
N ASN A 31 18.75 -2.36 -0.17
CA ASN A 31 19.18 -2.78 1.16
C ASN A 31 20.26 -1.89 1.80
N ASN A 32 20.99 -1.12 0.99
CA ASN A 32 21.95 -0.14 1.48
C ASN A 32 21.30 1.21 1.85
N GLY A 33 19.99 1.38 1.61
CA GLY A 33 19.24 2.62 1.83
C GLY A 33 19.17 3.55 0.63
N ASP A 34 19.84 3.24 -0.48
CA ASP A 34 19.74 4.03 -1.70
C ASP A 34 18.34 3.90 -2.32
N VAL A 35 17.87 4.99 -2.91
CA VAL A 35 16.63 5.02 -3.68
C VAL A 35 16.96 5.28 -5.14
N GLN A 36 16.51 4.41 -6.04
CA GLN A 36 16.82 4.51 -7.47
C GLN A 36 15.62 4.13 -8.34
N PRO A 37 15.30 4.94 -9.37
CA PRO A 37 14.31 4.56 -10.37
C PRO A 37 14.86 3.50 -11.33
N ALA A 38 14.05 2.50 -11.62
CA ALA A 38 14.27 1.51 -12.67
C ALA A 38 13.20 1.70 -13.74
N TRP A 39 13.64 2.11 -14.93
CA TRP A 39 12.79 2.45 -16.07
C TRP A 39 12.71 1.27 -17.05
N PHE A 40 11.56 1.08 -17.69
CA PHE A 40 11.40 0.00 -18.68
C PHE A 40 12.05 0.35 -20.02
N ASP A 41 11.75 1.55 -20.55
CA ASP A 41 12.20 2.00 -21.88
C ASP A 41 13.14 3.22 -21.81
N GLY A 42 13.86 3.35 -20.69
CA GLY A 42 14.78 4.47 -20.43
C GLY A 42 14.16 5.60 -19.61
N ALA A 43 15.03 6.51 -19.15
CA ALA A 43 14.62 7.58 -18.25
C ALA A 43 13.69 8.59 -18.95
N MET A 44 12.55 8.90 -18.31
CA MET A 44 11.55 9.83 -18.82
C MET A 44 11.36 11.00 -17.86
N ALA A 45 11.25 12.21 -18.39
CA ALA A 45 11.13 13.43 -17.58
C ALA A 45 9.68 13.69 -17.12
N ASP A 46 8.67 13.40 -17.95
CA ASP A 46 7.28 13.74 -17.64
C ASP A 46 6.52 12.60 -16.94
N VAL A 47 6.92 12.34 -15.70
CA VAL A 47 6.37 11.24 -14.90
C VAL A 47 5.88 11.68 -13.52
N ARG A 48 4.97 10.89 -12.94
CA ARG A 48 4.48 11.00 -11.56
C ARG A 48 4.87 9.72 -10.80
N TYR A 49 5.33 9.90 -9.57
CA TYR A 49 5.58 8.80 -8.65
C TYR A 49 4.35 8.57 -7.80
N GLU A 50 3.90 7.32 -7.70
CA GLU A 50 2.75 6.94 -6.88
C GLU A 50 3.10 5.78 -5.97
N PRO A 51 2.75 5.84 -4.67
CA PRO A 51 2.86 4.68 -3.80
C PRO A 51 2.00 3.54 -4.35
N PHE A 52 2.43 2.31 -4.09
CA PHE A 52 1.50 1.19 -4.13
C PHE A 52 0.44 1.49 -3.08
N ILE A 53 -0.81 1.72 -3.50
CA ILE A 53 -1.91 1.80 -2.55
C ILE A 53 -1.94 0.43 -1.88
N GLN A 54 -1.34 0.32 -0.71
CA GLN A 54 -1.75 -0.70 0.24
C GLN A 54 -3.22 -0.39 0.45
N ALA A 55 -4.10 -1.29 0.01
CA ALA A 55 -5.47 -1.27 0.50
C ALA A 55 -5.35 -1.03 2.01
N PRO A 56 -6.04 -0.02 2.58
CA PRO A 56 -5.95 0.19 4.01
C PRO A 56 -6.22 -1.16 4.64
N GLU A 57 -5.25 -1.66 5.41
CA GLU A 57 -5.36 -2.92 6.14
C GLU A 57 -6.76 -2.97 6.74
N GLN A 58 -7.65 -3.71 6.08
CA GLN A 58 -8.93 -4.01 6.66
C GLN A 58 -8.60 -5.07 7.72
N ASN A 59 -8.57 -4.60 8.98
CA ASN A 59 -8.85 -5.31 10.25
C ASN A 59 -7.68 -5.44 11.24
N PRO A 60 -7.91 -5.45 12.59
CA PRO A 60 -9.12 -5.99 13.25
C PRO A 60 -9.72 -5.19 14.42
N VAL A 61 -11.04 -5.36 14.61
CA VAL A 61 -11.79 -5.25 15.88
C VAL A 61 -11.25 -4.22 16.89
N ASP A 62 -11.89 -3.06 16.95
CA ASP A 62 -11.81 -2.18 18.12
C ASP A 62 -12.57 -2.85 19.30
N PRO A 63 -11.92 -3.29 20.39
CA PRO A 63 -12.59 -3.95 21.50
C PRO A 63 -13.16 -2.89 22.45
N LYS A 64 -14.03 -1.99 21.97
CA LYS A 64 -14.70 -1.01 22.84
C LYS A 64 -15.98 -0.42 22.25
N ILE A 65 -16.86 -1.28 21.74
CA ILE A 65 -18.28 -0.93 21.62
C ILE A 65 -19.06 -1.87 22.54
N PRO A 66 -19.68 -1.38 23.63
CA PRO A 66 -20.58 -2.21 24.42
C PRO A 66 -21.77 -2.55 23.53
N ARG A 67 -21.97 -3.85 23.26
CA ARG A 67 -23.20 -4.34 22.62
C ARG A 67 -24.40 -3.80 23.40
N PRO A 68 -25.40 -3.14 22.77
CA PRO A 68 -26.66 -2.92 23.45
C PRO A 68 -27.26 -4.29 23.78
N ARG A 69 -27.64 -4.46 25.05
CA ARG A 69 -28.30 -5.67 25.54
C ARG A 69 -29.52 -5.92 24.67
N GLN A 70 -29.48 -6.97 23.86
CA GLN A 70 -30.64 -7.49 23.16
C GLN A 70 -31.60 -7.95 24.26
N GLN A 71 -32.68 -7.21 24.45
CA GLN A 71 -33.72 -7.53 25.41
C GLN A 71 -34.34 -8.86 24.98
N ASP A 72 -34.30 -9.84 25.88
CA ASP A 72 -35.02 -11.11 25.77
C ASP A 72 -36.51 -10.85 25.55
N LEU A 73 -36.94 -10.84 24.29
CA LEU A 73 -38.34 -10.96 23.90
C LEU A 73 -38.59 -12.40 23.46
N THR A 74 -38.48 -13.33 24.40
CA THR A 74 -39.08 -14.67 24.27
C THR A 74 -39.59 -15.14 25.63
N HIS A 75 -40.74 -14.62 26.04
CA HIS A 75 -41.74 -15.43 26.74
C HIS A 75 -43.06 -15.23 26.02
N LEU A 76 -43.18 -15.89 24.86
CA LEU A 76 -44.49 -16.34 24.37
C LEU A 76 -44.67 -17.76 24.91
N GLU A 77 -44.98 -17.84 26.19
CA GLU A 77 -45.45 -19.09 26.79
C GLU A 77 -46.96 -19.11 26.62
N LYS A 78 -47.43 -20.11 25.87
CA LYS A 78 -48.84 -20.46 25.75
C LYS A 78 -49.39 -20.83 27.13
N ALA A 79 -50.53 -20.24 27.49
CA ALA A 79 -51.63 -20.90 28.20
C ALA A 79 -52.91 -20.08 28.00
#